data_AF-A0AAU6WLL2-F1
#
_entry.id   AF-A0AAU6WLL2-F1
#
_cell.length_a   1.000
_cell.length_b   1.000
_cell.length_c   1.000
_cell.angle_alpha   90.00
_cell.angle_beta   90.00
_cell.angle_gamma   90.00
#
_symmetry.space_group_name_H-M   'P 1'
#
loop_
_entity.id
_entity.type
_entity.pdbx_description
1 polymer ?
#
loop_
_entity_poly.entity_id
_entity_poly.type
_entity_poly.pdbx_seq_one_letter_code
_entity_poly.pdbx_strand_id
1 'polypeptide(L)'
;MAGYIGELHAENLLIGISSPEYIYSERIQSLLKQGKIQNVGSDQKYDIEKIISLKPDVIFTNHIASFDNTYQLLENNGIRVVFLDEYMEQKPLQKTAYLKLFGKLLGKDKEAERMYENVEKIMLT
;
A
#
# COMPACT_ATOMS: atom_id res chain seq x y z
N MET A 1 0.24 3.77 -1.51
CA MET A 1 0.62 2.33 -1.54
C MET A 1 -0.41 1.44 -2.25
N ALA A 2 -1.68 1.40 -1.81
CA ALA A 2 -2.71 0.51 -2.39
C ALA A 2 -2.91 0.66 -3.92
N GLY A 3 -2.68 1.86 -4.46
CA GLY A 3 -2.69 2.11 -5.90
C GLY A 3 -1.70 1.22 -6.66
N TYR A 4 -0.45 1.14 -6.22
CA TYR A 4 0.58 0.30 -6.86
C TYR A 4 0.19 -1.19 -6.87
N ILE A 5 -0.45 -1.68 -5.81
CA ILE A 5 -0.94 -3.05 -5.72
C ILE A 5 -2.09 -3.29 -6.72
N GLY A 6 -3.00 -2.31 -6.85
CA GLY A 6 -4.11 -2.36 -7.81
C GLY A 6 -3.64 -2.35 -9.26
N GLU A 7 -2.68 -1.48 -9.59
CA GLU A 7 -2.08 -1.38 -10.91
C GLU A 7 -1.40 -2.70 -11.35
N LEU A 8 -0.86 -3.46 -10.39
CA LEU A 8 -0.22 -4.77 -10.64
C LEU A 8 -1.19 -5.96 -10.49
N HIS A 9 -2.49 -5.68 -10.37
CA HIS A 9 -3.56 -6.67 -10.22
C HIS A 9 -3.33 -7.69 -9.08
N ALA A 10 -2.71 -7.22 -7.99
CA ALA A 10 -2.31 -8.03 -6.84
C ALA A 10 -3.18 -7.78 -5.59
N GLU A 11 -4.41 -7.28 -5.78
CA GLU A 11 -5.32 -6.91 -4.70
C GLU A 11 -5.76 -8.11 -3.84
N ASN A 12 -5.55 -9.34 -4.33
CA ASN A 12 -5.78 -10.57 -3.55
C ASN A 12 -4.78 -10.75 -2.39
N LEU A 13 -3.67 -10.01 -2.39
CA LEU A 13 -2.68 -10.00 -1.31
C LEU A 13 -2.97 -8.90 -0.26
N LEU A 14 -3.92 -8.01 -0.56
CA LEU A 14 -4.29 -6.91 0.32
C LEU A 14 -5.43 -7.37 1.23
N ILE A 15 -5.21 -7.33 2.55
CA ILE A 15 -6.22 -7.77 3.54
C ILE A 15 -6.79 -6.61 4.38
N GLY A 16 -6.17 -5.43 4.34
CA GLY A 16 -6.63 -4.27 5.08
C GLY A 16 -6.16 -2.94 4.49
N ILE A 17 -6.96 -1.88 4.67
CA ILE A 17 -6.68 -0.50 4.26
C ILE A 17 -7.16 0.49 5.32
N SER A 18 -6.38 1.53 5.61
CA SER A 18 -6.83 2.72 6.34
C SER A 18 -7.45 3.74 5.39
N SER A 19 -8.40 4.53 5.89
CA SER A 19 -9.08 5.61 5.16
C SER A 19 -9.55 5.20 3.75
N PRO A 20 -10.40 4.15 3.64
CA PRO A 20 -10.88 3.65 2.35
C PRO A 20 -11.68 4.68 1.54
N GLU A 21 -12.16 5.75 2.16
CA GLU A 21 -12.79 6.90 1.50
C GLU A 21 -11.89 7.59 0.47
N TYR A 22 -10.57 7.45 0.58
CA TYR A 22 -9.60 8.02 -0.39
C TYR A 22 -9.18 7.03 -1.48
N ILE A 23 -9.76 5.83 -1.53
CA ILE A 23 -9.42 4.83 -2.54
C ILE A 23 -10.39 4.90 -3.72
N TYR A 24 -9.90 5.34 -4.87
CA TYR A 24 -10.73 5.50 -6.08
C TYR A 24 -10.87 4.23 -6.93
N SER A 25 -10.10 3.18 -6.66
CA SER A 25 -10.17 1.92 -7.42
C SER A 25 -11.50 1.21 -7.19
N GLU A 26 -12.32 1.07 -8.22
CA GLU A 26 -13.60 0.35 -8.16
C GLU A 26 -13.42 -1.11 -7.71
N ARG A 27 -12.32 -1.74 -8.13
CA ARG A 27 -12.01 -3.12 -7.74
C ARG A 27 -11.72 -3.22 -6.24
N ILE A 28 -10.91 -2.32 -5.69
CA ILE A 28 -10.63 -2.30 -4.24
C ILE A 28 -11.91 -1.97 -3.46
N GLN A 29 -12.71 -1.02 -3.94
CA GLN A 29 -14.01 -0.69 -3.33
C GLN A 29 -14.98 -1.88 -3.33
N SER A 30 -14.99 -2.68 -4.40
CA SER A 30 -15.78 -3.91 -4.46
C SER A 30 -15.29 -4.97 -3.47
N LEU A 31 -13.96 -5.13 -3.33
CA LEU A 31 -13.36 -6.06 -2.35
C LEU A 31 -13.62 -5.63 -0.89
N LEU A 32 -13.64 -4.32 -0.62
CA LEU A 32 -14.06 -3.76 0.67
C LEU A 32 -15.52 -4.09 0.98
N LYS A 33 -16.43 -3.87 0.01
CA LYS A 33 -17.87 -4.20 0.16
C LYS A 33 -18.11 -5.70 0.38
N GLN A 34 -17.27 -6.56 -0.20
CA GLN A 34 -17.30 -8.01 -0.02
C GLN A 34 -16.65 -8.47 1.30
N GLY A 35 -16.02 -7.58 2.06
CA GLY A 35 -15.27 -7.94 3.28
C GLY A 35 -13.97 -8.71 3.01
N LYS A 36 -13.45 -8.69 1.78
CA LYS A 36 -12.16 -9.30 1.44
C LYS A 36 -10.99 -8.41 1.83
N ILE A 37 -11.18 -7.10 1.76
CA ILE A 37 -10.30 -6.09 2.33
C ILE A 37 -11.04 -5.48 3.51
N GLN A 38 -10.37 -5.35 4.66
CA GLN A 38 -10.97 -4.81 5.87
C GLN A 38 -10.58 -3.34 6.07
N ASN A 39 -11.53 -2.51 6.51
CA ASN A 39 -11.21 -1.16 6.94
C ASN A 39 -10.53 -1.22 8.32
N VAL A 40 -9.24 -0.83 8.37
CA VAL A 40 -8.39 -0.85 9.56
C VAL A 40 -8.21 0.53 10.21
N GLY A 41 -9.19 1.42 10.03
CA GLY A 41 -9.23 2.74 10.66
C GLY A 41 -8.90 3.85 9.67
N SER A 42 -8.25 4.91 10.14
CA SER A 42 -7.85 6.06 9.33
C SER A 42 -6.37 6.38 9.49
N ASP A 43 -5.86 7.22 8.60
CA ASP A 43 -4.46 7.69 8.68
C ASP A 43 -4.18 8.54 9.94
N GLN A 44 -5.23 8.94 10.67
CA GLN A 44 -5.14 9.64 11.96
C GLN A 44 -5.35 8.73 13.17
N LYS A 45 -5.91 7.54 12.97
CA LYS A 45 -6.17 6.58 14.05
C LYS A 45 -6.38 5.18 13.48
N TYR A 46 -5.39 4.33 13.64
CA TYR A 46 -5.48 2.91 13.26
C TYR A 46 -6.35 2.12 14.24
N ASP A 47 -7.05 1.11 13.70
CA ASP A 47 -7.76 0.09 14.45
C ASP A 47 -6.81 -1.07 14.75
N ILE A 48 -6.04 -0.93 15.85
CA ILE A 48 -4.93 -1.84 16.18
C ILE A 48 -5.41 -3.25 16.45
N GLU A 49 -6.50 -3.41 17.19
CA GLU A 49 -7.07 -4.72 17.51
C GLU A 49 -7.44 -5.46 16.22
N LYS A 50 -8.08 -4.76 15.28
CA LYS A 50 -8.40 -5.34 13.98
C LYS A 50 -7.14 -5.71 13.21
N ILE A 51 -6.15 -4.82 13.11
CA ILE A 51 -4.88 -5.11 12.43
C ILE A 51 -4.23 -6.38 12.99
N ILE A 52 -4.12 -6.48 14.32
CA ILE A 52 -3.55 -7.65 14.99
C ILE A 52 -4.36 -8.91 14.69
N SER A 53 -5.70 -8.83 14.72
CA SER A 53 -6.57 -9.98 14.43
C SER A 53 -6.45 -10.49 13.00
N LEU A 54 -6.15 -9.60 12.04
CA LEU A 54 -5.96 -9.94 10.64
C LEU A 54 -4.63 -10.64 10.36
N LYS A 55 -3.66 -10.54 11.29
CA LYS A 55 -2.33 -11.14 11.19
C LYS A 55 -1.63 -10.88 9.84
N PRO A 56 -1.48 -9.60 9.40
CA PRO A 56 -0.76 -9.30 8.18
C PRO A 56 0.71 -9.68 8.31
N ASP A 57 1.32 -10.16 7.22
CA ASP A 57 2.77 -10.38 7.16
C ASP A 57 3.55 -9.07 7.20
N VAL A 58 2.99 -8.02 6.58
CA VAL A 58 3.62 -6.69 6.46
C VAL A 58 2.57 -5.59 6.37
N ILE A 59 2.90 -4.43 6.94
CA ILE A 59 2.18 -3.16 6.80
C ILE A 59 3.09 -2.17 6.09
N PHE A 60 2.60 -1.56 5.02
CA PHE A 60 3.21 -0.39 4.41
C PHE A 60 2.48 0.86 4.88
N THR A 61 3.21 1.85 5.36
CA THR A 61 2.63 3.13 5.83
C THR A 61 3.63 4.28 5.69
N ASN A 62 3.15 5.52 5.77
CA ASN A 62 4.02 6.67 5.96
C ASN A 62 4.47 6.73 7.42
N HIS A 63 5.66 7.29 7.67
CA HIS A 63 6.13 7.48 9.03
C HIS A 63 5.47 8.69 9.69
N ILE A 64 4.73 8.46 10.77
CA ILE A 64 4.11 9.51 11.59
C ILE A 64 4.67 9.39 13.01
N ALA A 65 5.50 10.34 13.43
CA ALA A 65 6.21 10.27 14.71
C ALA A 65 5.28 10.13 15.94
N SER A 66 4.05 10.65 15.88
CA SER A 66 3.07 10.46 16.96
C SER A 66 2.56 9.02 17.08
N PHE A 67 2.85 8.14 16.13
CA PHE A 67 2.44 6.74 16.09
C PHE A 67 3.57 5.76 16.45
N ASP A 68 4.74 6.22 16.89
CA ASP A 68 5.89 5.34 17.20
C ASP A 68 5.53 4.20 18.17
N ASN A 69 4.77 4.49 19.24
CA ASN A 69 4.29 3.48 20.17
C ASN A 69 3.38 2.44 19.50
N THR A 70 2.59 2.87 18.51
CA THR A 70 1.72 2.01 17.72
C THR A 70 2.53 1.08 16.83
N TYR A 71 3.54 1.60 16.13
CA TYR A 71 4.42 0.79 15.29
C TYR A 71 5.15 -0.27 16.13
N GLN A 72 5.72 0.14 17.28
CA GLN A 72 6.37 -0.79 18.20
C GLN A 72 5.42 -1.89 18.71
N LEU A 73 4.17 -1.55 19.01
CA LEU A 73 3.17 -2.53 19.44
C LEU A 73 2.87 -3.55 18.33
N LEU A 74 2.75 -3.11 17.08
CA LEU A 74 2.54 -4.00 15.93
C LEU A 74 3.75 -4.94 15.73
N GLU A 75 4.96 -4.40 15.78
CA GLU A 75 6.20 -5.19 15.67
C GLU A 75 6.36 -6.21 16.81
N ASN A 76 6.02 -5.83 18.04
CA ASN A 76 6.00 -6.74 19.19
C ASN A 76 5.00 -7.90 19.03
N ASN A 77 3.98 -7.73 18.18
CA ASN A 77 3.03 -8.78 17.81
C ASN A 77 3.45 -9.54 16.54
N GLY A 78 4.70 -9.38 16.10
CA GLY A 78 5.27 -10.11 14.96
C GLY A 78 4.88 -9.55 13.59
N ILE A 79 4.26 -8.37 13.54
CA ILE A 79 3.85 -7.73 12.29
C ILE A 79 4.97 -6.80 11.82
N ARG A 80 5.48 -7.02 10.60
CA ARG A 80 6.51 -6.13 10.04
C ARG A 80 5.91 -4.80 9.61
N VAL A 81 6.47 -3.69 10.06
CA VAL A 81 6.12 -2.35 9.57
C VAL A 81 7.20 -1.85 8.61
N VAL A 82 6.81 -1.40 7.43
CA VAL A 82 7.69 -0.81 6.43
C VAL A 82 7.23 0.61 6.14
N PHE A 83 8.11 1.58 6.40
CA PHE A 83 7.85 2.97 6.07
C PHE A 83 8.17 3.24 4.60
N LEU A 84 7.22 3.87 3.91
CA LEU A 84 7.38 4.28 2.52
C LEU A 84 6.76 5.67 2.32
N ASP A 85 7.54 6.72 2.52
CA ASP A 85 7.10 8.12 2.41
C ASP A 85 7.09 8.61 0.95
N GLU A 86 6.42 7.86 0.08
CA GLU A 86 6.33 8.10 -1.38
C GLU A 86 5.74 9.47 -1.75
N TYR A 87 5.00 10.10 -0.83
CA TYR A 87 4.43 11.43 -1.03
C TYR A 87 5.50 12.53 -1.03
N MET A 88 6.68 12.26 -0.46
CA MET A 88 7.79 13.21 -0.45
C MET A 88 8.47 13.30 -1.83
N GLU A 89 8.34 12.27 -2.68
CA GLU A 89 8.86 12.31 -4.05
C GLU A 89 7.99 13.20 -4.93
N GLN A 90 8.54 14.35 -5.32
CA GLN A 90 7.85 15.37 -6.11
C GLN A 90 7.99 15.15 -7.61
N LYS A 91 8.97 14.35 -8.05
CA LYS A 91 9.19 14.12 -9.47
C LYS A 91 8.28 12.97 -9.95
N PRO A 92 7.37 13.21 -10.90
CA PRO A 92 6.36 12.23 -11.30
C PRO A 92 6.92 10.89 -11.78
N LEU A 93 8.02 10.92 -12.54
CA LEU A 93 8.65 9.71 -13.06
C LEU A 93 9.29 8.87 -11.94
N GLN A 94 9.96 9.51 -10.98
CA GLN A 94 10.56 8.86 -9.82
C GLN A 94 9.46 8.26 -8.92
N LYS A 95 8.35 8.97 -8.74
CA LYS A 95 7.18 8.44 -8.01
C LYS A 95 6.57 7.21 -8.70
N THR A 96 6.65 7.15 -10.02
CA THR A 96 6.21 5.98 -10.79
C THR A 96 7.16 4.79 -10.60
N ALA A 97 8.45 5.02 -10.29
CA ALA A 97 9.42 3.94 -10.07
C ALA A 97 9.07 3.05 -8.87
N TYR A 98 8.24 3.50 -7.93
CA TYR A 98 7.70 2.65 -6.86
C TYR A 98 6.86 1.48 -7.41
N LEU A 99 6.33 1.54 -8.63
CA LEU A 99 5.76 0.36 -9.30
C LEU A 99 6.76 -0.78 -9.39
N LYS A 100 8.05 -0.50 -9.67
CA LYS A 100 9.09 -1.53 -9.74
C LYS A 100 9.37 -2.16 -8.37
N LEU A 101 9.33 -1.37 -7.30
CA LEU A 101 9.45 -1.86 -5.93
C LEU A 101 8.33 -2.85 -5.61
N PHE A 102 7.07 -2.46 -5.81
CA PHE A 102 5.93 -3.35 -5.60
C PHE A 102 5.93 -4.53 -6.58
N GLY A 103 6.38 -4.32 -7.82
CA GLY A 103 6.61 -5.37 -8.80
C GLY A 103 7.48 -6.48 -8.23
N LYS A 104 8.66 -6.13 -7.72
CA LYS A 104 9.59 -7.10 -7.14
C LYS A 104 9.04 -7.77 -5.89
N LEU A 105 8.36 -7.02 -5.01
CA LEU A 105 7.77 -7.57 -3.78
C LEU A 105 6.65 -8.57 -4.06
N LEU A 106 5.89 -8.37 -5.13
CA LEU A 106 4.69 -9.14 -5.45
C LEU A 106 4.93 -10.21 -6.53
N GLY A 107 6.18 -10.38 -7.00
CA GLY A 107 6.53 -11.32 -8.08
C GLY A 107 5.99 -10.91 -9.46
N LYS A 108 5.88 -9.59 -9.68
CA LYS A 108 5.29 -8.93 -10.84
C LYS A 108 6.31 -8.06 -11.61
N ASP A 109 7.60 -8.39 -11.52
CA ASP A 109 8.72 -7.59 -12.05
C ASP A 109 8.53 -7.17 -13.50
N LYS A 110 8.16 -8.11 -14.39
CA LYS A 110 7.97 -7.84 -15.82
C LYS A 110 6.79 -6.91 -16.11
N GLU A 111 5.72 -7.06 -15.34
CA GLU A 111 4.50 -6.23 -15.47
C GLU A 111 4.80 -4.80 -15.02
N ALA A 112 5.44 -4.66 -13.86
CA ALA A 112 5.87 -3.37 -13.33
C ALA A 112 6.85 -2.64 -14.26
N GLU A 113 7.85 -3.35 -14.82
CA GLU A 113 8.82 -2.76 -15.75
C GLU A 113 8.11 -2.20 -16.99
N ARG A 114 7.23 -3.01 -17.61
CA ARG A 114 6.47 -2.60 -18.79
C ARG A 114 5.58 -1.37 -18.51
N MET A 115 4.93 -1.34 -17.35
CA MET A 115 4.09 -0.19 -16.97
C MET A 115 4.94 1.07 -16.76
N TYR A 116 6.09 0.95 -16.11
CA TYR A 116 7.01 2.05 -15.91
C TYR A 116 7.53 2.62 -17.24
N GLU A 117 8.01 1.77 -18.15
CA GLU A 117 8.51 2.18 -19.48
C GLU A 117 7.43 2.94 -20.28
N ASN A 118 6.17 2.50 -20.20
CA ASN A 118 5.07 3.20 -20.84
C ASN A 118 4.88 4.62 -20.28
N VAL A 119 4.92 4.77 -18.95
CA VAL A 119 4.79 6.09 -18.31
C VAL A 119 5.99 6.98 -18.64
N GLU A 120 7.21 6.42 -18.59
CA GLU A 120 8.43 7.13 -18.98
C GLU A 120 8.33 7.68 -20.40
N LYS A 121 7.90 6.84 -21.34
CA LYS A 121 7.70 7.25 -22.74
C LYS A 121 6.69 8.38 -22.88
N ILE A 122 5.56 8.32 -22.16
CA ILE A 122 4.53 9.36 -22.17
C ILE A 122 5.06 10.68 -21.60
N MET A 123 5.88 10.63 -20.55
CA MET A 123 6.44 11.84 -19.92
C MET A 123 7.57 12.49 -20.72
N LEU A 124 8.18 11.76 -21.65
CA LEU A 124 9.25 12.24 -22.53
C LEU A 124 8.76 12.74 -23.90
N THR A 125 7.46 12.65 -24.16
CA THR A 125 6.77 13.19 -25.36
C THR A 125 5.90 14.38 -25.00
#